data_AF-A0A537SEA9-F1
#
_entry.id   AF-A0A537SEA9-F1
#
_cell.length_a   1.000
_cell.length_b   1.000
_cell.length_c   1.000
_cell.angle_alpha   90.00
_cell.angle_beta   90.00
_cell.angle_gamma   90.00
#
_symmetry.space_group_name_H-M   'P 1'
#
loop_
_entity.id
_entity.type
_entity.pdbx_description
1 polymer ?
#
loop_
_entity_poly.entity_id
_entity_poly.type
_entity_poly.pdbx_seq_one_letter_code
_entity_poly.pdbx_strand_id
1 'polypeptide(L)'
;VAIITEFGRTARINGTDGTDHGTATVALLAGGALKGGRVIADWPGLKPGKLLEGRDLKPTTDLRAVLKGLLKDHLRVEPAVLATKVFPDSVVVKPMSGLLQQA
;
A
#
# COMPACT_ATOMS: atom_id res chain seq x y z
N VAL A 1 -9.57 -1.96 -11.07
CA VAL A 1 -8.14 -1.84 -11.46
C VAL A 1 -7.34 -1.38 -10.26
N ALA A 2 -6.19 -2.02 -10.00
CA ALA A 2 -5.21 -1.58 -9.02
C ALA A 2 -3.91 -1.21 -9.77
N ILE A 3 -3.38 -0.02 -9.52
CA ILE A 3 -2.15 0.50 -10.11
C ILE A 3 -1.18 0.71 -8.97
N ILE A 4 -0.06 -0.01 -9.00
CA ILE A 4 0.93 -0.08 -7.93
C ILE A 4 2.30 -0.06 -8.60
N THR A 5 3.25 0.63 -7.99
CA THR A 5 4.66 0.63 -8.40
C THR A 5 5.54 0.33 -7.19
N GLU A 6 6.61 -0.42 -7.41
CA GLU A 6 7.68 -0.61 -6.42
C GLU A 6 8.63 0.58 -6.36
N PHE A 7 8.57 1.50 -7.33
CA PHE A 7 9.52 2.59 -7.50
C PHE A 7 9.17 3.82 -6.66
N GLY A 8 9.29 3.70 -5.34
CA GLY A 8 9.29 4.84 -4.43
C GLY A 8 10.52 5.73 -4.58
N ARG A 9 10.56 6.89 -3.91
CA ARG A 9 11.67 7.84 -3.96
C ARG A 9 12.24 8.11 -2.56
N THR A 10 13.55 8.35 -2.47
CA THR A 10 14.18 8.88 -1.24
C THR A 10 13.66 10.29 -0.93
N ALA A 11 13.62 10.66 0.36
CA ALA A 11 13.23 12.02 0.76
C ALA A 11 14.36 13.03 0.57
N ARG A 12 15.62 12.56 0.52
CA ARG A 12 16.81 13.38 0.30
C ARG A 12 17.23 13.33 -1.18
N ILE A 13 17.82 14.43 -1.63
CA ILE A 13 18.50 14.54 -2.92
C ILE A 13 19.72 13.61 -2.92
N ASN A 14 19.99 12.97 -4.05
CA ASN A 14 21.15 12.08 -4.25
C ASN A 14 22.36 12.85 -4.81
N GLY A 15 23.46 12.15 -5.10
CA GLY A 15 24.70 12.77 -5.58
C GLY A 15 24.66 13.36 -6.99
N THR A 16 23.55 13.25 -7.72
CA THR A 16 23.38 13.76 -9.10
C THR A 16 22.17 14.69 -9.20
N ASP A 17 21.86 15.44 -8.14
CA ASP A 17 20.74 16.38 -8.05
C ASP A 17 19.34 15.77 -8.33
N GLY A 18 19.22 14.45 -8.19
CA GLY A 18 17.97 13.69 -8.33
C GLY A 18 17.52 13.08 -7.00
N THR A 19 16.78 11.97 -7.09
CA THR A 19 16.44 11.11 -5.95
C THR A 19 16.79 9.67 -6.28
N ASP A 20 16.97 8.83 -5.27
CA ASP A 20 17.17 7.39 -5.48
C ASP A 20 15.86 6.62 -5.38
N HIS A 21 15.93 5.34 -5.70
CA HIS A 21 14.85 4.40 -5.40
C HIS A 21 14.63 4.32 -3.88
N GLY A 22 13.37 4.45 -3.48
CA GLY A 22 12.93 4.41 -2.10
C GLY A 22 11.77 3.44 -1.89
N THR A 23 11.47 3.17 -0.63
CA THR A 23 10.58 2.06 -0.25
C THR A 23 9.08 2.39 -0.37
N ALA A 24 8.66 3.61 -0.01
CA ALA A 24 7.24 3.97 0.04
C ALA A 24 6.68 4.38 -1.33
N THR A 25 5.42 4.04 -1.57
CA THR A 25 4.71 4.31 -2.83
C THR A 25 3.25 4.71 -2.57
N VAL A 26 2.53 5.08 -3.64
CA VAL A 26 1.07 5.26 -3.63
C VAL A 26 0.45 4.16 -4.48
N ALA A 27 -0.60 3.52 -3.95
CA ALA A 27 -1.48 2.65 -4.73
C ALA A 27 -2.71 3.44 -5.20
N LEU A 28 -3.03 3.35 -6.49
CA LEU A 28 -4.23 3.95 -7.07
C LEU A 28 -5.24 2.86 -7.41
N LEU A 29 -6.48 3.03 -6.97
CA LEU A 29 -7.57 2.10 -7.24
C LEU A 29 -8.66 2.81 -8.05
N ALA A 30 -9.12 2.16 -9.12
CA ALA A 30 -10.18 2.67 -9.98
C ALA A 30 -11.22 1.58 -10.32
N GLY A 31 -12.50 1.93 -10.29
CA GLY A 31 -13.62 1.03 -10.59
C GLY A 31 -14.90 1.38 -9.81
N GLY A 32 -16.07 1.05 -10.35
CA GLY A 32 -17.37 1.47 -9.81
C GLY A 32 -17.74 0.85 -8.44
N ALA A 33 -17.19 -0.31 -8.10
CA ALA A 33 -17.46 -0.96 -6.81
C ALA A 33 -16.71 -0.31 -5.63
N LEU A 34 -15.73 0.56 -5.89
CA LEU A 34 -14.94 1.20 -4.85
C LEU A 34 -15.77 2.24 -4.08
N LYS A 35 -15.53 2.36 -2.78
CA LYS A 35 -15.81 3.60 -2.02
C LYS A 35 -14.77 4.64 -2.44
N GLY A 36 -14.97 5.24 -3.62
CA GLY A 36 -14.06 6.20 -4.25
C GLY A 36 -14.14 7.61 -3.65
N GLY A 37 -13.46 8.57 -4.28
CA GLY A 37 -13.50 9.99 -3.88
C GLY A 37 -12.74 10.30 -2.58
N ARG A 38 -11.79 9.45 -2.19
CA ARG A 38 -11.04 9.59 -0.94
C ARG A 38 -9.58 9.18 -1.08
N VAL A 39 -8.75 9.73 -0.21
CA VAL A 39 -7.37 9.31 0.01
C VAL A 39 -7.31 8.61 1.36
N ILE A 40 -6.85 7.36 1.37
CA ILE A 40 -6.55 6.62 2.60
C ILE A 40 -5.07 6.79 2.87
N ALA A 41 -4.71 7.54 3.90
CA ALA A 41 -3.32 7.81 4.23
C ALA A 41 -3.12 7.90 5.75
N ASP A 42 -1.99 7.37 6.20
CA ASP A 42 -1.34 7.69 7.46
C ASP A 42 -0.01 8.35 7.09
N TRP A 43 0.00 9.69 6.97
CA TRP A 43 1.15 10.45 6.46
C TRP A 43 2.15 10.72 7.59
N PRO A 44 3.37 10.14 7.55
CA PRO A 44 4.33 10.30 8.64
C PRO A 44 5.08 11.64 8.60
N GLY A 45 5.02 12.38 7.48
CA GLY A 45 5.82 13.57 7.21
C GLY A 45 7.26 13.26 6.79
N LEU A 46 8.03 14.31 6.50
CA LEU A 46 9.41 14.23 5.98
C LEU A 46 10.48 14.65 7.01
N LYS A 47 10.11 14.84 8.28
CA LYS A 47 11.10 15.17 9.33
C LYS A 47 12.09 14.01 9.47
N PRO A 48 13.40 14.26 9.74
CA PRO A 48 14.42 13.21 9.78
C PRO A 48 14.06 11.98 10.63
N GLY A 49 13.50 12.19 11.84
CA GLY A 49 13.07 11.11 12.73
C GLY A 49 11.78 10.38 12.32
N LYS A 50 11.16 10.74 11.19
CA LYS A 50 9.96 10.10 10.63
C LYS A 50 10.27 9.29 9.37
N LEU A 51 11.46 9.44 8.81
CA LEU A 51 11.93 8.70 7.65
C LEU A 51 12.30 7.26 8.04
N LEU A 52 12.11 6.32 7.11
CA LEU A 52 12.65 4.98 7.25
C LEU A 52 14.18 5.07 7.11
N GLU A 53 14.88 4.62 8.15
CA GLU A 53 16.35 4.64 8.23
C GLU A 53 16.95 6.04 8.01
N GLY A 54 16.18 7.11 8.24
CA GLY A 54 16.63 8.50 8.05
C GLY A 54 16.77 8.93 6.57
N ARG A 55 16.33 8.10 5.62
CA ARG A 55 16.54 8.30 4.18
C ARG A 55 15.25 8.27 3.36
N ASP A 56 14.45 7.23 3.53
CA ASP A 56 13.28 6.95 2.72
C ASP A 56 12.02 7.53 3.36
N LEU A 57 11.01 7.91 2.56
CA LEU A 57 9.67 8.10 3.13
C LEU A 57 9.25 6.78 3.79
N LYS A 58 8.79 6.84 5.04
CA LYS A 58 8.37 5.65 5.78
C LYS A 58 7.07 5.09 5.19
N PRO A 59 7.04 3.84 4.72
CA PRO A 59 5.78 3.18 4.34
C PRO A 59 4.90 2.99 5.57
N THR A 60 3.61 3.32 5.46
CA THR A 60 2.63 3.20 6.55
C THR A 60 1.53 2.19 6.26
N THR A 61 1.48 1.65 5.04
CA THR A 61 0.49 0.66 4.63
C THR A 61 1.18 -0.45 3.84
N ASP A 62 0.94 -1.70 4.24
CA ASP A 62 1.36 -2.88 3.48
C ASP A 62 0.40 -3.09 2.29
N LEU A 63 0.94 -3.11 1.06
CA LEU A 63 0.15 -3.31 -0.15
C LEU A 63 -0.58 -4.66 -0.19
N ARG A 64 -0.06 -5.68 0.51
CA ARG A 64 -0.75 -6.96 0.66
C ARG A 64 -2.07 -6.78 1.40
N ALA A 65 -2.16 -5.88 2.39
CA ALA A 65 -3.42 -5.60 3.08
C ALA A 65 -4.46 -5.04 2.10
N VAL A 66 -4.06 -4.10 1.22
CA VAL A 66 -4.92 -3.51 0.19
C VAL A 66 -5.41 -4.58 -0.79
N LEU A 67 -4.49 -5.36 -1.35
CA LEU A 67 -4.82 -6.41 -2.32
C LEU A 67 -5.68 -7.53 -1.70
N LYS A 68 -5.37 -7.96 -0.47
CA LYS A 68 -6.21 -8.92 0.26
C LYS A 68 -7.62 -8.39 0.48
N GLY A 69 -7.77 -7.11 0.84
CA GLY A 69 -9.07 -6.47 0.99
C GLY A 69 -9.90 -6.52 -0.30
N LEU A 70 -9.27 -6.14 -1.43
CA LEU A 70 -9.91 -6.19 -2.75
C LEU A 70 -10.28 -7.61 -3.15
N LEU A 71 -9.37 -8.58 -3.04
CA LEU A 71 -9.62 -9.97 -3.44
C LEU A 71 -10.70 -10.62 -2.57
N LYS A 72 -10.69 -10.36 -1.26
CA LYS A 72 -11.71 -10.87 -0.33
C LYS A 72 -13.09 -10.28 -0.63
N ASP A 73 -13.19 -8.96 -0.77
CA ASP A 73 -14.51 -8.31 -0.81
C ASP A 73 -15.08 -8.23 -2.24
N HIS A 74 -14.22 -8.14 -3.27
CA HIS A 74 -14.64 -8.03 -4.68
C HIS A 74 -14.78 -9.39 -5.34
N LEU A 75 -13.75 -10.25 -5.20
CA LEU A 75 -13.69 -11.56 -5.85
C LEU A 75 -14.10 -12.71 -4.92
N ARG A 76 -14.47 -12.40 -3.66
CA ARG A 76 -14.92 -13.40 -2.67
C ARG A 76 -13.90 -14.51 -2.42
N VAL A 77 -12.61 -14.18 -2.50
CA VAL A 77 -11.54 -15.15 -2.20
C VAL A 77 -11.47 -15.40 -0.70
N GLU A 78 -11.43 -16.67 -0.32
CA GLU A 78 -11.35 -17.10 1.08
C GLU A 78 -10.10 -16.54 1.80
N PRO A 79 -10.23 -15.98 3.02
CA PRO A 79 -9.11 -15.40 3.75
C PRO A 79 -7.95 -16.37 3.98
N ALA A 80 -8.25 -17.65 4.21
CA ALA A 80 -7.22 -18.68 4.41
C ALA A 80 -6.36 -18.88 3.14
N VAL A 81 -6.98 -18.87 1.96
CA VAL A 81 -6.28 -18.97 0.67
C VAL A 81 -5.42 -17.73 0.44
N LEU A 82 -5.97 -16.54 0.74
CA LEU A 82 -5.21 -15.29 0.64
C LEU A 82 -3.97 -15.28 1.55
N ALA A 83 -4.07 -15.84 2.75
CA ALA A 83 -3.00 -15.81 3.74
C ALA A 83 -1.92 -16.90 3.55
N THR A 84 -2.22 -17.98 2.83
CA THR A 84 -1.32 -19.15 2.73
C THR A 84 -0.87 -19.49 1.31
N LYS A 85 -1.65 -19.12 0.28
CA LYS A 85 -1.38 -19.47 -1.11
C LYS A 85 -1.09 -18.25 -1.98
N VAL A 86 -1.89 -17.20 -1.87
CA VAL A 86 -1.73 -15.98 -2.69
C VAL A 86 -0.65 -15.08 -2.12
N PHE A 87 -0.66 -14.87 -0.80
CA PHE A 87 0.37 -14.10 -0.09
C PHE A 87 0.97 -14.96 1.02
N PRO A 88 1.83 -15.93 0.70
CA PRO A 88 2.53 -16.72 1.71
C PRO A 88 3.28 -15.82 2.71
N ASP A 89 3.49 -16.32 3.92
CA ASP A 89 4.22 -15.63 5.00
C ASP A 89 3.64 -14.27 5.42
N SER A 90 2.36 -14.04 5.15
CA SER A 90 1.68 -12.78 5.46
C SER A 90 0.44 -12.94 6.33
N VAL A 91 0.33 -14.03 7.09
CA VAL A 91 -0.87 -14.33 7.91
C VAL A 91 -1.22 -13.20 8.89
N VAL A 92 -0.21 -12.47 9.38
CA VAL A 92 -0.37 -11.33 10.29
C VAL A 92 -0.88 -10.07 9.58
N VAL A 93 -0.77 -9.99 8.26
CA VAL A 93 -1.24 -8.87 7.45
C VAL A 93 -2.73 -9.06 7.17
N LYS A 94 -3.56 -8.34 7.92
CA LYS A 94 -5.01 -8.39 7.80
C LYS A 94 -5.49 -7.73 6.50
N PRO A 95 -6.54 -8.24 5.84
CA PRO A 95 -7.18 -7.55 4.72
C PRO A 95 -7.66 -6.16 5.13
N MET A 96 -7.37 -5.14 4.31
CA MET A 96 -7.87 -3.79 4.51
C MET A 96 -9.39 -3.77 4.26
N SER A 97 -10.15 -3.27 5.23
CA SER A 97 -11.60 -3.21 5.15
C SER A 97 -12.10 -1.90 4.54
N GLY A 98 -13.37 -1.89 4.13
CA GLY A 98 -14.06 -0.67 3.72
C GLY A 98 -13.58 -0.10 2.40
N LEU A 99 -12.88 -0.88 1.55
CA LEU A 99 -12.46 -0.47 0.21
C LEU A 99 -13.63 -0.39 -0.78
N LEU A 100 -14.61 -1.28 -0.65
CA LEU A 100 -15.77 -1.40 -1.53
C LEU A 100 -17.03 -0.84 -0.90
N GLN A 101 -17.99 -0.43 -1.75
CA GLN A 101 -19.34 -0.06 -1.34
C GLN A 101 -19.99 -1.24 -0.60
N GLN A 102 -20.74 -0.96 0.47
CA GLN A 102 -21.59 -2.01 1.05
C GLN A 102 -22.73 -2.25 0.07
N ALA A 103 -23.06 -3.52 -0.16
CA ALA A 103 -24.28 -3.88 -0.87
C ALA A 103 -25.50 -3.52 -0.01
#